data_AF-A0A9J7AHE3-F1
#
_entry.id   AF-A0A9J7AHE3-F1
#
_cell.length_a   1.000
_cell.length_b   1.000
_cell.length_c   1.000
_cell.angle_alpha   90.00
_cell.angle_beta   90.00
_cell.angle_gamma   90.00
#
_symmetry.space_group_name_H-M   'P 1'
#
loop_
_entity.id
_entity.type
_entity.pdbx_description
1 polymer ?
#
loop_
_entity_poly.entity_id
_entity_poly.type
_entity_poly.pdbx_seq_one_letter_code
_entity_poly.pdbx_strand_id
1 'polypeptide(L)'
;MYRNTKVVLASALTLFSLYSAADQQVLDDLIVVGSQCVGDACTDTEDFGFDTLRLKTDDPRISFVDTSTSAAFPTNDWLMGITSESLLDAPYFYLIDQTTQQSVLKISAGDNSSVALGAGSELVDGAISVGAEGAERRITNVAEGTADSDAVTKEQMDAALNAINARIDSILIQLNEL
;
A
#
# COMPACT_ATOMS: atom_id res chain seq x y z
N MET A 1 65.76 -34.81 -42.77
CA MET A 1 66.46 -34.63 -41.48
C MET A 1 65.88 -33.39 -40.81
N TYR A 2 65.16 -33.58 -39.69
CA TYR A 2 64.85 -32.66 -38.56
C TYR A 2 65.02 -31.13 -38.79
N ARG A 3 64.00 -30.26 -38.65
CA ARG A 3 63.46 -29.57 -37.43
C ARG A 3 63.07 -28.13 -37.88
N ASN A 4 62.20 -27.32 -37.28
CA ASN A 4 61.51 -27.30 -36.00
C ASN A 4 60.32 -26.34 -36.13
N THR A 5 59.20 -26.76 -35.56
CA THR A 5 57.96 -26.02 -35.33
C THR A 5 58.18 -24.82 -34.40
N LYS A 6 57.57 -23.67 -34.71
CA LYS A 6 57.20 -22.67 -33.70
C LYS A 6 55.74 -22.27 -33.89
N VAL A 7 54.89 -22.94 -33.12
CA VAL A 7 53.50 -22.53 -32.90
C VAL A 7 53.56 -21.29 -32.01
N VAL A 8 53.11 -20.15 -32.54
CA VAL A 8 52.88 -18.94 -31.76
C VAL A 8 51.46 -19.03 -31.20
N LEU A 9 51.33 -19.45 -29.93
CA LEU A 9 50.10 -19.35 -29.18
C LEU A 9 50.03 -17.93 -28.59
N ALA A 10 49.26 -17.04 -29.22
CA ALA A 10 48.89 -15.76 -28.62
C ALA A 10 47.66 -16.02 -27.73
N SER A 11 47.89 -16.18 -26.42
CA SER A 11 46.82 -16.24 -25.43
C SER A 11 46.12 -14.88 -25.37
N ALA A 12 44.91 -14.80 -25.92
CA ALA A 12 44.01 -13.66 -25.71
C ALA A 12 43.58 -13.68 -24.23
N LEU A 13 44.20 -12.81 -23.42
CA LEU A 13 43.75 -12.54 -22.06
C LEU A 13 42.45 -11.74 -22.18
N THR A 14 41.32 -12.43 -22.24
CA THR A 14 40.00 -11.81 -22.11
C THR A 14 39.93 -11.20 -20.72
N LEU A 15 40.03 -9.87 -20.64
CA LEU A 15 39.62 -9.08 -19.48
C LEU A 15 38.11 -9.32 -19.29
N PHE A 16 37.75 -10.39 -18.59
CA PHE A 16 36.45 -10.47 -17.95
C PHE A 16 36.47 -9.39 -16.87
N SER A 17 35.79 -8.27 -17.13
CA SER A 17 35.41 -7.34 -16.07
C SER A 17 34.56 -8.11 -15.08
N LEU A 18 35.17 -8.55 -13.98
CA LEU A 18 34.43 -9.01 -12.81
C LEU A 18 33.65 -7.78 -12.32
N TYR A 19 32.32 -7.82 -12.40
CA TYR A 19 31.49 -6.81 -11.75
C TYR A 19 31.81 -6.84 -10.26
N SER A 20 32.51 -5.81 -9.77
CA SER A 20 32.62 -5.55 -8.35
C SER A 20 31.33 -4.84 -7.94
N ALA A 21 30.46 -5.53 -7.21
CA ALA A 21 29.37 -4.90 -6.48
C ALA A 21 29.95 -4.41 -5.15
N ALA A 22 30.47 -3.18 -5.15
CA ALA A 22 30.81 -2.50 -3.91
C ALA A 22 29.62 -1.64 -3.51
N ASP A 23 28.99 -1.97 -2.39
CA ASP A 23 27.92 -1.15 -1.83
C ASP A 23 28.54 -0.01 -1.02
N GLN A 24 27.88 1.15 -1.02
CA GLN A 24 28.25 2.25 -0.15
C GLN A 24 27.61 2.06 1.22
N GLN A 25 28.42 1.76 2.23
CA GLN A 25 27.99 1.76 3.62
C GLN A 25 28.41 3.06 4.30
N VAL A 26 27.44 3.80 4.86
CA VAL A 26 27.70 4.91 5.79
C VAL A 26 27.56 4.34 7.20
N LEU A 27 28.65 4.35 7.98
CA LEU A 27 28.71 3.71 9.30
C LEU A 27 28.03 4.52 10.42
N ASP A 28 27.51 5.69 10.08
CA ASP A 28 26.88 6.65 10.99
C ASP A 28 25.68 7.31 10.27
N ASP A 29 25.10 8.34 10.86
CA ASP A 29 23.99 9.08 10.29
C ASP A 29 24.36 9.76 8.96
N LEU A 30 23.48 9.66 7.97
CA LEU A 30 23.53 10.44 6.74
C LEU A 30 22.54 11.61 6.84
N ILE A 31 23.08 12.83 6.90
CA ILE A 31 22.28 14.06 6.81
C ILE A 31 22.43 14.63 5.39
N VAL A 32 21.34 14.66 4.64
CA VAL A 32 21.27 15.31 3.32
C VAL A 32 20.61 16.68 3.48
N VAL A 33 21.34 17.75 3.17
CA VAL A 33 20.79 19.11 3.12
C VAL A 33 20.31 19.39 1.70
N GLY A 34 19.00 19.61 1.53
CA GLY A 34 18.36 19.78 0.22
C GLY A 34 17.47 18.59 -0.13
N SER A 35 17.58 18.09 -1.35
CA SER A 35 16.74 16.99 -1.85
C SER A 35 17.56 15.79 -2.31
N GLN A 36 17.01 14.58 -2.14
CA GLN A 36 17.60 13.33 -2.58
C GLN A 36 16.75 12.69 -3.68
N CYS A 37 17.39 12.23 -4.76
CA CYS A 37 16.76 11.34 -5.73
C CYS A 37 17.32 9.92 -5.54
N VAL A 38 16.46 8.91 -5.49
CA VAL A 38 16.83 7.50 -5.40
C VAL A 38 16.10 6.73 -6.49
N GLY A 39 16.83 5.93 -7.26
CA GLY A 39 16.28 5.13 -8.36
C GLY A 39 17.09 5.28 -9.65
N ASP A 40 16.82 4.40 -10.60
CA ASP A 40 17.55 4.30 -11.87
C ASP A 40 17.18 5.41 -12.86
N ALA A 41 16.00 6.01 -12.71
CA ALA A 41 15.53 7.12 -13.52
C ALA A 41 15.90 8.52 -12.95
N CYS A 42 16.75 8.58 -11.92
CA CYS A 42 17.35 9.83 -11.46
C CYS A 42 18.34 10.40 -12.49
N THR A 43 18.36 11.72 -12.67
CA THR A 43 19.22 12.38 -13.67
C THR A 43 20.12 13.44 -13.05
N ASP A 44 21.28 13.69 -13.67
CA ASP A 44 22.06 14.88 -13.36
C ASP A 44 21.29 16.12 -13.83
N THR A 45 21.22 17.18 -13.01
CA THR A 45 20.34 18.36 -13.17
C THR A 45 18.84 18.17 -12.85
N GLU A 46 18.48 17.21 -12.00
CA GLU A 46 17.10 17.03 -11.51
C GLU A 46 16.51 18.32 -10.89
N ASP A 47 15.34 18.75 -11.37
CA ASP A 47 14.57 19.84 -10.74
C ASP A 47 13.62 19.27 -9.68
N PHE A 48 14.00 19.39 -8.41
CA PHE A 48 13.25 18.85 -7.28
C PHE A 48 11.98 19.64 -6.92
N GLY A 49 11.80 20.88 -7.40
CA GLY A 49 10.71 21.73 -6.93
C GLY A 49 10.66 21.81 -5.40
N PHE A 50 9.55 21.34 -4.80
CA PHE A 50 9.36 21.28 -3.35
C PHE A 50 9.61 19.89 -2.74
N ASP A 51 10.00 18.89 -3.53
CA ASP A 51 10.18 17.52 -3.05
C ASP A 51 11.51 17.38 -2.30
N THR A 52 11.47 16.84 -1.08
CA THR A 52 12.68 16.52 -0.31
C THR A 52 13.27 15.16 -0.72
N LEU A 53 12.43 14.19 -1.08
CA LEU A 53 12.85 12.86 -1.54
C LEU A 53 12.04 12.50 -2.78
N ARG A 54 12.72 12.05 -3.83
CA ARG A 54 12.10 11.45 -5.02
C ARG A 54 12.57 10.02 -5.19
N LEU A 55 11.61 9.11 -5.36
CA LEU A 55 11.86 7.74 -5.74
C LEU A 55 11.49 7.59 -7.23
N LYS A 56 12.47 7.36 -8.10
CA LYS A 56 12.29 7.32 -9.55
C LYS A 56 12.70 5.95 -10.10
N THR A 57 11.73 5.06 -10.16
CA THR A 57 11.79 3.72 -10.79
C THR A 57 10.41 3.42 -11.37
N ASP A 58 10.26 2.34 -12.16
CA ASP A 58 8.95 1.92 -12.68
C ASP A 58 7.96 1.55 -11.54
N ASP A 59 8.45 0.88 -10.49
CA ASP A 59 7.68 0.56 -9.28
C ASP A 59 8.43 1.03 -8.02
N PRO A 60 8.28 2.30 -7.59
CA PRO A 60 8.97 2.80 -6.41
C PRO A 60 8.40 2.17 -5.14
N ARG A 61 9.29 1.64 -4.29
CA ARG A 61 8.95 0.92 -3.07
C ARG A 61 9.87 1.29 -1.92
N ILE A 62 9.33 1.26 -0.71
CA ILE A 62 10.08 1.35 0.54
C ILE A 62 9.74 0.11 1.37
N SER A 63 10.75 -0.69 1.69
CA SER A 63 10.61 -1.87 2.54
C SER A 63 11.08 -1.54 3.97
N PHE A 64 10.28 -1.96 4.94
CA PHE A 64 10.55 -1.90 6.36
C PHE A 64 10.75 -3.34 6.83
N VAL A 65 12.01 -3.76 6.87
CA VAL A 65 12.40 -5.09 7.31
C VAL A 65 12.71 -5.04 8.81
N ASP A 66 11.90 -5.72 9.61
CA ASP A 66 12.19 -5.93 11.01
C ASP A 66 13.24 -7.04 11.15
N THR A 67 14.38 -6.69 11.75
CA THR A 67 15.47 -7.64 12.01
C THR A 67 15.45 -8.14 13.46
N SER A 68 14.40 -7.84 14.21
CA SER A 68 14.33 -8.21 15.62
C SER A 68 14.07 -9.71 15.76
N THR A 69 14.67 -10.31 16.79
CA THR A 69 14.52 -11.75 17.08
C THR A 69 13.86 -12.01 18.44
N SER A 70 13.56 -10.93 19.16
CA SER A 70 12.90 -10.97 20.47
C SER A 70 11.43 -10.66 20.30
N ALA A 71 10.57 -11.44 20.96
CA ALA A 71 9.13 -11.16 21.03
C ALA A 71 8.78 -9.84 21.76
N ALA A 72 9.76 -9.12 22.31
CA ALA A 72 9.57 -7.80 22.87
C ALA A 72 9.39 -6.69 21.82
N PHE A 73 9.69 -6.97 20.55
CA PHE A 73 9.54 -6.03 19.44
C PHE A 73 8.54 -6.60 18.41
N PRO A 74 7.83 -5.73 17.67
CA PRO A 74 7.03 -6.16 16.52
C PRO A 74 7.92 -6.88 15.50
N THR A 75 7.45 -8.00 14.95
CA THR A 75 8.23 -8.85 14.01
C THR A 75 7.70 -8.84 12.58
N ASN A 76 6.74 -7.96 12.28
CA ASN A 76 6.14 -7.90 10.95
C ASN A 76 6.95 -6.99 10.04
N ASP A 77 7.24 -7.50 8.85
CA ASP A 77 7.83 -6.72 7.76
C ASP A 77 6.73 -5.98 7.01
N TRP A 78 7.01 -4.75 6.60
CA TRP A 78 6.06 -3.93 5.85
C TRP A 78 6.68 -3.47 4.54
N LEU A 79 5.85 -3.31 3.51
CA LEU A 79 6.25 -2.70 2.25
C LEU A 79 5.17 -1.73 1.83
N MET A 80 5.61 -0.52 1.51
CA MET A 80 4.77 0.44 0.81
C MET A 80 5.33 0.72 -0.56
N GLY A 81 4.45 1.06 -1.49
CA GLY A 81 4.87 1.39 -2.84
C GLY A 81 3.73 1.93 -3.68
N ILE A 82 4.10 2.28 -4.90
CA ILE A 82 3.18 2.64 -5.97
C ILE A 82 3.44 1.67 -7.11
N THR A 83 2.39 1.11 -7.70
CA THR A 83 2.52 0.22 -8.86
C THR A 83 1.26 0.29 -9.71
N SER A 84 1.37 -0.22 -10.94
CA SER A 84 0.24 -0.57 -11.79
C SER A 84 0.51 -1.99 -12.30
N GLU A 85 -0.36 -2.95 -12.01
CA GLU A 85 -0.21 -4.35 -12.48
C GLU A 85 -0.25 -4.45 -14.03
N SER A 86 -0.69 -3.37 -14.69
CA SER A 86 -0.74 -3.21 -16.15
C SER A 86 -0.73 -1.72 -16.49
N LEU A 87 -0.18 -1.35 -17.67
CA LEU A 87 -0.27 0.02 -18.20
C LEU A 87 -1.71 0.50 -18.45
N LEU A 88 -2.68 -0.41 -18.45
CA LEU A 88 -4.10 -0.14 -18.65
C LEU A 88 -4.89 -0.02 -17.33
N ASP A 89 -4.30 -0.43 -16.21
CA ASP A 89 -4.92 -0.32 -14.89
C ASP A 89 -4.49 0.98 -14.21
N ALA A 90 -5.41 1.59 -13.46
CA ALA A 90 -5.05 2.77 -12.69
C ALA A 90 -3.98 2.41 -11.65
N PRO A 91 -2.89 3.19 -11.52
CA PRO A 91 -1.88 2.91 -10.52
C PRO A 91 -2.51 3.03 -9.13
N TYR A 92 -1.97 2.27 -8.18
CA TYR A 92 -2.41 2.33 -6.80
C TYR A 92 -1.24 2.49 -5.85
N PHE A 93 -1.45 3.28 -4.81
CA PHE A 93 -0.61 3.28 -3.62
C PHE A 93 -1.03 2.12 -2.72
N TYR A 94 -0.07 1.39 -2.16
CA TYR A 94 -0.35 0.30 -1.26
C TYR A 94 0.55 0.27 -0.03
N LEU A 95 0.03 -0.36 1.02
CA LEU A 95 0.78 -0.88 2.16
C LEU A 95 0.43 -2.35 2.30
N ILE A 96 1.45 -3.21 2.35
CA ILE A 96 1.30 -4.63 2.61
C ILE A 96 2.06 -5.02 3.86
N ASP A 97 1.48 -5.95 4.61
CA ASP A 97 2.21 -6.79 5.55
C ASP A 97 2.96 -7.83 4.72
N GLN A 98 4.29 -7.72 4.64
CA GLN A 98 5.12 -8.64 3.87
C GLN A 98 5.28 -9.99 4.56
N THR A 99 5.12 -10.07 5.88
CA THR A 99 5.18 -11.34 6.60
C THR A 99 3.99 -12.22 6.24
N THR A 100 2.80 -11.64 6.12
CA THR A 100 1.57 -12.36 5.74
C THR A 100 1.20 -12.26 4.26
N GLN A 101 1.92 -11.42 3.49
CA GLN A 101 1.65 -11.12 2.08
C GLN A 101 0.22 -10.58 1.85
N GLN A 102 -0.32 -9.85 2.82
CA GLN A 102 -1.65 -9.25 2.73
C GLN A 102 -1.56 -7.75 2.57
N SER A 103 -2.27 -7.21 1.57
CA SER A 103 -2.48 -5.78 1.48
C SER A 103 -3.39 -5.32 2.60
N VAL A 104 -2.93 -4.35 3.39
CA VAL A 104 -3.68 -3.74 4.49
C VAL A 104 -4.30 -2.41 4.07
N LEU A 105 -3.75 -1.76 3.05
CA LEU A 105 -4.27 -0.56 2.44
C LEU A 105 -3.97 -0.60 0.95
N LYS A 106 -4.98 -0.29 0.14
CA LYS A 106 -4.83 0.07 -1.27
C LYS A 106 -5.64 1.32 -1.56
N ILE A 107 -5.05 2.25 -2.30
CA ILE A 107 -5.71 3.48 -2.77
C ILE A 107 -5.46 3.55 -4.28
N SER A 108 -6.50 3.36 -5.09
CA SER A 108 -6.39 3.53 -6.54
C SER A 108 -6.43 5.00 -6.92
N ALA A 109 -5.68 5.36 -7.96
CA ALA A 109 -5.73 6.69 -8.57
C ALA A 109 -6.82 6.77 -9.66
N GLY A 110 -7.11 7.99 -10.13
CA GLY A 110 -8.04 8.26 -11.24
C GLY A 110 -9.40 8.82 -10.81
N ASP A 111 -10.26 9.10 -11.78
CA ASP A 111 -11.53 9.81 -11.57
C ASP A 111 -12.51 9.05 -10.66
N ASN A 112 -12.37 7.72 -10.58
CA ASN A 112 -13.14 6.87 -9.65
C ASN A 112 -12.24 6.18 -8.61
N SER A 113 -11.41 6.99 -7.95
CA SER A 113 -10.49 6.53 -6.91
C SER A 113 -11.23 5.71 -5.85
N SER A 114 -10.64 4.59 -5.46
CA SER A 114 -11.24 3.60 -4.55
C SER A 114 -10.25 3.29 -3.43
N VAL A 115 -10.76 2.92 -2.25
CA VAL A 115 -9.93 2.58 -1.09
C VAL A 115 -10.32 1.20 -0.59
N ALA A 116 -9.35 0.31 -0.44
CA ALA A 116 -9.53 -0.94 0.31
C ALA A 116 -8.77 -0.84 1.63
N LEU A 117 -9.48 -0.98 2.75
CA LEU A 117 -8.96 -0.76 4.10
C LEU A 117 -9.09 -2.01 4.96
N GLY A 118 -7.94 -2.55 5.38
CA GLY A 118 -7.82 -3.75 6.20
C GLY A 118 -7.39 -4.96 5.39
N ALA A 119 -6.69 -5.88 6.05
CA ALA A 119 -6.08 -7.06 5.41
C ALA A 119 -7.09 -7.90 4.62
N GLY A 120 -6.86 -8.11 3.33
CA GLY A 120 -7.77 -8.90 2.48
C GLY A 120 -9.07 -8.19 2.08
N SER A 121 -9.16 -6.87 2.21
CA SER A 121 -10.25 -6.09 1.63
C SER A 121 -10.06 -5.94 0.12
N GLU A 122 -11.16 -5.90 -0.62
CA GLU A 122 -11.16 -5.75 -2.08
C GLU A 122 -11.44 -4.30 -2.49
N LEU A 123 -10.87 -3.87 -3.63
CA LEU A 123 -11.21 -2.57 -4.21
C LEU A 123 -12.62 -2.64 -4.80
N VAL A 124 -13.44 -1.65 -4.47
CA VAL A 124 -14.79 -1.48 -5.02
C VAL A 124 -14.83 -0.11 -5.68
N ASP A 125 -15.23 -0.09 -6.95
CA ASP A 125 -15.21 1.10 -7.81
C ASP A 125 -15.96 2.30 -7.18
N GLY A 126 -15.24 3.39 -6.92
CA GLY A 126 -15.77 4.62 -6.30
C GLY A 126 -16.12 4.50 -4.82
N ALA A 127 -15.65 3.46 -4.12
CA ALA A 127 -16.02 3.20 -2.74
C ALA A 127 -14.80 3.02 -1.80
N ILE A 128 -15.06 3.22 -0.51
CA ILE A 128 -14.19 2.76 0.56
C ILE A 128 -14.72 1.39 1.01
N SER A 129 -14.02 0.33 0.61
CA SER A 129 -14.28 -1.02 1.08
C SER A 129 -13.51 -1.31 2.36
N VAL A 130 -14.21 -1.87 3.36
CA VAL A 130 -13.63 -2.30 4.65
C VAL A 130 -13.50 -3.81 4.76
N GLY A 131 -13.72 -4.55 3.67
CA GLY A 131 -13.70 -6.02 3.65
C GLY A 131 -13.84 -6.60 2.25
N ALA A 132 -14.31 -7.84 2.20
CA ALA A 132 -14.67 -8.56 0.97
C ALA A 132 -15.98 -9.32 1.21
N GLU A 133 -16.57 -9.87 0.16
CA GLU A 133 -17.78 -10.70 0.27
C GLU A 133 -17.54 -11.88 1.23
N GLY A 134 -18.37 -11.97 2.28
CA GLY A 134 -18.24 -12.99 3.33
C GLY A 134 -17.11 -12.74 4.35
N ALA A 135 -16.41 -11.62 4.23
CA ALA A 135 -15.36 -11.16 5.14
C ALA A 135 -15.55 -9.68 5.52
N GLU A 136 -16.80 -9.27 5.74
CA GLU A 136 -17.15 -7.90 6.09
C GLU A 136 -16.67 -7.53 7.49
N ARG A 137 -16.37 -6.24 7.68
CA ARG A 137 -15.96 -5.70 8.97
C ARG A 137 -17.00 -4.74 9.51
N ARG A 138 -17.11 -4.71 10.84
CA ARG A 138 -17.86 -3.65 11.53
C ARG A 138 -17.05 -2.37 11.52
N ILE A 139 -17.75 -1.26 11.32
CA ILE A 139 -17.23 0.09 11.60
C ILE A 139 -17.76 0.48 12.98
N THR A 140 -16.87 0.70 13.94
CA THR A 140 -17.23 0.96 15.34
C THR A 140 -16.84 2.38 15.75
N ASN A 141 -17.45 2.87 16.83
CA ASN A 141 -17.25 4.24 17.34
C ASN A 141 -17.67 5.33 16.34
N VAL A 142 -18.76 5.07 15.60
CA VAL A 142 -19.38 6.04 14.69
C VAL A 142 -20.35 6.89 15.50
N ALA A 143 -20.16 8.21 15.50
CA ALA A 143 -21.10 9.15 16.10
C ALA A 143 -22.41 9.20 15.29
N GLU A 144 -23.50 9.66 15.91
CA GLU A 144 -24.78 9.81 15.23
C GLU A 144 -24.70 10.76 14.03
N GLY A 145 -25.28 10.34 12.91
CA GLY A 145 -25.36 11.16 11.70
C GLY A 145 -26.37 12.29 11.86
N THR A 146 -26.05 13.46 11.31
CA THR A 146 -26.88 14.68 11.38
C THR A 146 -27.16 15.30 10.02
N ALA A 147 -26.27 15.12 9.05
CA ALA A 147 -26.45 15.51 7.66
C ALA A 147 -26.95 14.33 6.81
N ASP A 148 -27.55 14.62 5.66
CA ASP A 148 -28.10 13.61 4.73
C ASP A 148 -27.03 12.62 4.22
N SER A 149 -25.75 13.02 4.23
CA SER A 149 -24.62 12.20 3.79
C SER A 149 -23.91 11.44 4.91
N ASP A 150 -24.39 11.52 6.15
CA ASP A 150 -23.75 10.85 7.28
C ASP A 150 -24.16 9.37 7.37
N ALA A 151 -23.26 8.55 7.90
CA ALA A 151 -23.60 7.17 8.24
C ALA A 151 -24.61 7.12 9.40
N VAL A 152 -25.61 6.25 9.28
CA VAL A 152 -26.60 6.02 10.35
C VAL A 152 -26.05 4.99 11.33
N THR A 153 -26.12 5.29 12.63
CA THR A 153 -25.72 4.34 13.68
C THR A 153 -26.85 3.34 13.98
N LYS A 154 -26.50 2.20 14.60
CA LYS A 154 -27.52 1.24 15.06
C LYS A 154 -28.52 1.88 16.06
N GLU A 155 -28.04 2.78 16.92
CA GLU A 155 -28.88 3.47 17.90
C GLU A 155 -29.96 4.33 17.23
N GLN A 156 -29.60 5.11 16.21
CA GLN A 156 -30.55 5.90 15.43
C GLN A 156 -31.60 5.01 14.73
N MET A 157 -31.20 3.84 14.21
CA MET A 157 -32.12 2.86 13.63
C MET A 157 -33.07 2.27 14.69
N ASP A 158 -32.56 1.84 15.85
CA ASP A 158 -33.37 1.29 16.94
C ASP A 158 -34.41 2.32 17.43
N ALA A 159 -34.00 3.59 17.57
CA ALA A 159 -34.88 4.69 17.96
C ALA A 159 -36.02 4.90 16.94
N ALA A 160 -35.72 4.86 15.64
CA ALA A 160 -36.72 4.95 14.59
C ALA A 160 -37.71 3.78 14.62
N LEU A 161 -37.22 2.54 14.82
CA LEU A 161 -38.06 1.34 14.94
C LEU A 161 -38.98 1.40 16.17
N ASN A 162 -38.46 1.86 17.31
CA ASN A 162 -39.25 2.01 18.53
C ASN A 162 -40.37 3.04 18.36
N ALA A 163 -40.10 4.16 17.67
CA ALA A 163 -41.12 5.16 17.36
C ALA A 163 -42.23 4.60 16.45
N ILE A 164 -41.89 3.69 15.52
CA ILE A 164 -42.88 3.00 14.67
C ILE A 164 -43.74 2.03 15.50
N ASN A 165 -43.13 1.21 16.36
CA ASN A 165 -43.85 0.25 17.19
C ASN A 165 -44.86 0.95 18.10
N ALA A 166 -44.49 2.07 18.71
CA ALA A 166 -45.40 2.86 19.56
C ALA A 166 -46.64 3.37 18.78
N ARG A 167 -46.49 3.69 17.49
CA ARG A 167 -47.61 4.08 16.63
C ARG A 167 -48.51 2.90 16.28
N ILE A 168 -47.94 1.72 16.06
CA ILE A 168 -48.72 0.50 15.80
C ILE A 168 -49.55 0.15 17.03
N ASP A 169 -48.96 0.18 18.22
CA ASP A 169 -49.66 -0.09 19.47
C ASP A 169 -50.82 0.89 19.69
N SER A 170 -50.60 2.17 19.36
CA SER A 170 -51.64 3.20 19.42
C SER A 170 -52.81 2.89 18.48
N ILE A 171 -52.54 2.41 17.26
CA ILE A 171 -53.57 2.02 16.29
C ILE A 171 -54.35 0.81 16.79
N LEU A 172 -53.66 -0.20 17.34
CA LEU A 172 -54.32 -1.41 17.87
C LEU A 172 -55.28 -1.07 19.00
N ILE A 173 -54.90 -0.15 19.89
CA ILE A 173 -55.78 0.34 20.95
C ILE A 173 -57.00 1.02 20.35
N GLN A 174 -56.81 1.95 19.41
CA GLN A 174 -57.92 2.65 18.76
C GLN A 174 -58.89 1.70 18.05
N LEU A 175 -58.39 0.64 17.41
CA LEU A 175 -59.24 -0.36 16.75
C LEU A 175 -60.03 -1.22 17.73
N ASN A 176 -59.49 -1.49 18.93
CA ASN A 176 -60.19 -2.25 19.96
C ASN A 176 -61.28 -1.42 20.67
N GLU A 177 -61.30 -0.11 20.47
CA GLU A 177 -62.30 0.82 21.01
C GLU A 177 -63.43 1.14 20.00
N LEU A 178 -63.39 0.57 18.79
CA LEU A 178 -64.43 0.66 17.75
C LEU A 178 -65.39 -0.54 17.78
#